data_AF-A0A382HPA8-F1
#
_entry.id   AF-A0A382HPA8-F1
#
_cell.length_a   1.000
_cell.length_b   1.000
_cell.length_c   1.000
_cell.angle_alpha   90.00
_cell.angle_beta   90.00
_cell.angle_gamma   90.00
#
_symmetry.space_group_name_H-M   'P 1'
#
loop_
_entity.id
_entity.type
_entity.pdbx_description
1 polymer ?
#
loop_
_entity_poly.entity_id
_entity_poly.type
_entity_poly.pdbx_seq_one_letter_code
_entity_poly.pdbx_strand_id
1 'polypeptide(L)'
;MVLLMMMSTFAVIEFPQAEASEVVLTDAIQIVNGGSANDKMVAADADSMGNVHFVWSRNTQHLWYQMHNPRGDVLISETQISNPGAHRAWHPDISVDSDDNVHITWTDKAAQWTILYTLLDPSQDDQSGDSAIDNVISIIDDFEVSVHTQNRDWPAIDTDSENNAHIAWEDSFEPLDKFYQQPQIYYSMIEPDLQSREAVVAVGETLLTPIIGHKGHPDVAVDADD
;
A
#
# COMPACT_ATOMS: atom_id res chain seq x y z
N MET A 1 68.74 6.32 -45.11
CA MET A 1 68.26 5.08 -44.46
C MET A 1 67.64 5.52 -43.15
N VAL A 2 66.42 6.08 -43.17
CA VAL A 2 65.12 5.40 -43.07
C VAL A 2 65.03 4.56 -41.80
N LEU A 3 64.26 5.03 -40.81
CA LEU A 3 63.01 4.37 -40.40
C LEU A 3 62.20 5.31 -39.47
N LEU A 4 61.04 5.76 -39.95
CA LEU A 4 60.00 6.40 -39.14
C LEU A 4 59.12 5.26 -38.59
N MET A 5 59.02 5.10 -37.27
CA MET A 5 58.02 4.21 -36.66
C MET A 5 56.90 5.06 -36.06
N MET A 6 55.74 5.07 -36.73
CA MET A 6 54.49 5.46 -36.08
C MET A 6 54.02 4.28 -35.22
N MET A 7 53.94 4.46 -33.91
CA MET A 7 53.20 3.58 -33.01
C MET A 7 51.77 4.13 -32.91
N SER A 8 50.81 3.44 -33.53
CA SER A 8 49.38 3.70 -33.32
C SER A 8 48.96 3.04 -32.00
N THR A 9 48.57 3.84 -31.01
CA THR A 9 47.91 3.35 -29.81
C THR A 9 46.45 3.05 -30.13
N PHE A 10 46.08 1.77 -30.18
CA PHE A 10 44.68 1.36 -30.13
C PHE A 10 44.22 1.47 -28.67
N ALA A 11 43.39 2.46 -28.36
CA ALA A 11 42.63 2.46 -27.12
C ALA A 11 41.50 1.42 -27.28
N VAL A 12 41.63 0.31 -26.57
CA VAL A 12 40.52 -0.65 -26.40
C VAL A 12 39.52 0.04 -25.48
N ILE A 13 38.39 0.47 -26.03
CA ILE A 13 37.23 0.84 -25.22
C ILE A 13 36.63 -0.47 -24.76
N GLU A 14 36.89 -0.86 -23.51
CA GLU A 14 36.11 -1.91 -22.85
C GLU A 14 34.71 -1.35 -22.65
N PHE A 15 33.77 -1.84 -23.43
CA PHE A 15 32.36 -1.68 -23.10
C PHE A 15 32.10 -2.58 -21.88
N PRO A 16 31.60 -2.06 -20.75
CA PRO A 16 31.10 -2.94 -19.71
C PRO A 16 29.98 -3.76 -20.35
N GLN A 17 30.23 -5.05 -20.52
CA GLN A 17 29.21 -5.99 -20.89
C GLN A 17 28.28 -6.05 -19.68
N ALA A 18 27.08 -5.48 -19.81
CA ALA A 18 26.04 -5.70 -18.84
C ALA A 18 25.76 -7.21 -18.84
N GLU A 19 26.26 -7.90 -17.82
CA GLU A 19 25.82 -9.26 -17.51
C GLU A 19 24.31 -9.16 -17.30
N ALA A 20 23.54 -9.83 -18.15
CA ALA A 20 22.11 -9.93 -17.96
C ALA A 20 21.90 -10.53 -16.57
N SER A 21 21.18 -9.82 -15.70
CA SER A 21 20.71 -10.40 -14.45
C SER A 21 19.98 -11.70 -14.81
N GLU A 22 20.48 -12.82 -14.32
CA GLU A 22 19.85 -14.12 -14.54
C GLU A 22 18.41 -13.99 -14.03
N VAL A 23 17.44 -14.04 -14.96
CA VAL A 23 16.03 -14.06 -14.57
C VAL A 23 15.79 -15.45 -14.00
N VAL A 24 15.90 -15.57 -12.69
CA VAL A 24 15.57 -16.79 -11.97
C VAL A 24 14.05 -16.94 -12.07
N LEU A 25 13.58 -17.72 -13.05
CA LEU A 25 12.21 -18.22 -13.03
C LEU A 25 12.11 -19.22 -11.88
N THR A 26 11.62 -18.77 -10.74
CA THR A 26 11.18 -19.66 -9.66
C THR A 26 9.80 -20.21 -9.99
N ASP A 27 9.46 -21.36 -9.41
CA ASP A 27 8.08 -21.83 -9.43
C ASP A 27 7.15 -20.80 -8.77
N ALA A 28 5.86 -20.85 -9.12
CA ALA A 28 4.87 -20.00 -8.48
C ALA A 28 4.89 -20.22 -6.96
N ILE A 29 5.01 -19.13 -6.21
CA ILE A 29 5.07 -19.17 -4.75
C ILE A 29 3.65 -18.99 -4.22
N GLN A 30 3.24 -19.86 -3.30
CA GLN A 30 2.00 -19.71 -2.58
C GLN A 30 2.22 -18.70 -1.44
N ILE A 31 1.51 -17.57 -1.47
CA ILE A 31 1.58 -16.53 -0.43
C ILE A 31 0.91 -17.02 0.86
N VAL A 32 -0.35 -17.45 0.73
CA VAL A 32 -1.21 -17.85 1.86
C VAL A 32 -1.81 -19.24 1.62
N ASN A 33 -1.86 -20.06 2.67
CA ASN A 33 -2.61 -21.33 2.66
C ASN A 33 -3.73 -21.28 3.70
N GLY A 34 -4.74 -20.44 3.42
CA GLY A 34 -5.88 -20.21 4.32
C GLY A 34 -6.76 -21.44 4.58
N GLY A 35 -6.48 -22.61 3.96
CA GLY A 35 -7.27 -23.82 4.15
C GLY A 35 -8.73 -23.64 3.73
N SER A 36 -9.63 -23.53 4.70
CA SER A 36 -11.06 -23.24 4.47
C SER A 36 -11.40 -21.75 4.45
N ALA A 37 -10.45 -20.87 4.75
CA ALA A 37 -10.64 -19.43 4.72
C ALA A 37 -10.83 -18.93 3.27
N ASN A 38 -11.64 -17.88 3.13
CA ASN A 38 -11.81 -17.16 1.87
C ASN A 38 -10.96 -15.89 1.89
N ASP A 39 -9.71 -16.00 1.45
CA ASP A 39 -8.78 -14.88 1.28
C ASP A 39 -9.02 -14.22 -0.09
N LYS A 40 -9.14 -12.89 -0.13
CA LYS A 40 -9.42 -12.13 -1.36
C LYS A 40 -9.07 -10.66 -1.23
N MET A 41 -9.15 -9.95 -2.37
CA MET A 41 -8.84 -8.51 -2.46
C MET A 41 -7.41 -8.27 -1.96
N VAL A 42 -6.46 -9.05 -2.49
CA VAL A 42 -5.06 -8.89 -2.15
C VAL A 42 -4.51 -7.64 -2.83
N ALA A 43 -3.80 -6.82 -2.07
CA ALA A 43 -2.93 -5.77 -2.56
C ALA A 43 -1.51 -6.06 -2.07
N ALA A 44 -0.52 -5.57 -2.80
CA ALA A 44 0.88 -5.80 -2.48
C ALA A 44 1.77 -4.66 -2.97
N ASP A 45 2.82 -4.40 -2.21
CA ASP A 45 3.87 -3.46 -2.57
C ASP A 45 5.21 -3.93 -1.96
N ALA A 46 6.33 -3.32 -2.34
CA ALA A 46 7.67 -3.76 -1.94
C ALA A 46 8.49 -2.67 -1.26
N ASP A 47 9.25 -3.07 -0.23
CA ASP A 47 10.18 -2.18 0.48
C ASP A 47 11.51 -1.98 -0.25
N SER A 48 12.38 -1.14 0.32
CA SER A 48 13.71 -0.82 -0.20
C SER A 48 14.65 -2.02 -0.31
N MET A 49 14.40 -3.10 0.44
CA MET A 49 15.15 -4.36 0.41
C MET A 49 14.55 -5.37 -0.59
N GLY A 50 13.42 -5.03 -1.21
CA GLY A 50 12.67 -5.88 -2.12
C GLY A 50 11.84 -6.95 -1.40
N ASN A 51 11.63 -6.83 -0.09
CA ASN A 51 10.64 -7.64 0.59
C ASN A 51 9.26 -7.21 0.10
N VAL A 52 8.36 -8.17 -0.07
CA VAL A 52 7.01 -7.94 -0.58
C VAL A 52 6.02 -8.03 0.57
N HIS A 53 5.24 -6.97 0.73
CA HIS A 53 4.19 -6.82 1.71
C HIS A 53 2.86 -7.19 1.05
N PHE A 54 2.06 -7.99 1.73
CA PHE A 54 0.75 -8.42 1.24
C PHE A 54 -0.31 -8.03 2.27
N VAL A 55 -1.40 -7.43 1.78
CA VAL A 55 -2.59 -7.18 2.58
C VAL A 55 -3.81 -7.78 1.90
N TRP A 56 -4.71 -8.37 2.66
CA TRP A 56 -5.93 -8.96 2.10
C TRP A 56 -7.08 -9.04 3.10
N SER A 57 -8.28 -9.25 2.57
CA SER A 57 -9.47 -9.53 3.37
C SER A 57 -9.67 -11.04 3.54
N ARG A 58 -9.82 -11.48 4.79
CA ARG A 58 -10.15 -12.88 5.11
C ARG A 58 -11.62 -12.99 5.49
N ASN A 59 -12.36 -13.83 4.78
CA ASN A 59 -13.79 -14.08 4.98
C ASN A 59 -14.67 -12.82 4.92
N THR A 60 -14.21 -11.72 4.30
CA THR A 60 -14.86 -10.38 4.39
C THR A 60 -15.08 -9.89 5.80
N GLN A 61 -14.21 -10.29 6.73
CA GLN A 61 -14.31 -9.89 8.13
C GLN A 61 -13.15 -8.97 8.47
N HIS A 62 -11.96 -9.53 8.55
CA HIS A 62 -10.77 -8.84 9.04
C HIS A 62 -9.74 -8.62 7.95
N LEU A 63 -8.90 -7.61 8.17
CA LEU A 63 -7.73 -7.31 7.37
C LEU A 63 -6.53 -8.10 7.89
N TRP A 64 -5.76 -8.66 6.97
CA TRP A 64 -4.60 -9.50 7.26
C TRP A 64 -3.38 -8.99 6.50
N TYR A 65 -2.22 -9.18 7.11
CA TYR A 65 -0.90 -8.79 6.61
C TYR A 65 0.08 -9.97 6.61
N GLN A 66 1.00 -9.98 5.66
CA GLN A 66 2.13 -10.91 5.58
C GLN A 66 3.30 -10.26 4.84
N MET A 67 4.52 -10.69 5.15
CA MET A 67 5.74 -10.18 4.50
C MET A 67 6.61 -11.33 4.03
N HIS A 68 7.12 -11.24 2.80
CA HIS A 68 8.05 -12.21 2.23
C HIS A 68 9.33 -11.52 1.80
N ASN A 69 10.47 -12.21 1.91
CA ASN A 69 11.71 -11.73 1.34
C ASN A 69 11.71 -11.83 -0.20
N PRO A 70 12.70 -11.27 -0.93
CA PRO A 70 12.78 -11.36 -2.39
C PRO A 70 12.86 -12.79 -2.96
N ARG A 71 13.18 -13.78 -2.12
CA ARG A 71 13.23 -15.20 -2.50
C ARG A 71 11.91 -15.93 -2.25
N GLY A 72 10.94 -15.24 -1.64
CA GLY A 72 9.63 -15.75 -1.28
C GLY A 72 9.55 -16.47 0.07
N ASP A 73 10.62 -16.46 0.88
CA ASP A 73 10.53 -16.98 2.26
C ASP A 73 9.68 -16.01 3.10
N VAL A 74 8.85 -16.56 3.98
CA VAL A 74 8.03 -15.78 4.90
C VAL A 74 8.91 -15.14 5.96
N LEU A 75 8.84 -13.81 6.10
CA LEU A 75 9.48 -13.04 7.17
C LEU A 75 8.50 -12.75 8.30
N ILE A 76 7.27 -12.35 7.95
CA ILE A 76 6.16 -12.21 8.89
C ILE A 76 5.01 -13.03 8.33
N SER A 77 4.54 -14.01 9.09
CA SER A 77 3.40 -14.85 8.73
C SER A 77 2.09 -14.08 8.89
N GLU A 78 1.01 -14.69 8.39
CA GLU A 78 -0.35 -14.16 8.43
C GLU A 78 -0.68 -13.55 9.80
N THR A 79 -0.84 -12.23 9.83
CA THR A 79 -1.13 -11.44 11.03
C THR A 79 -2.41 -10.65 10.81
N GLN A 80 -3.40 -10.78 11.70
CA GLN A 80 -4.57 -9.92 11.66
C GLN A 80 -4.15 -8.53 12.13
N ILE A 81 -4.41 -7.50 11.33
CA ILE A 81 -4.02 -6.10 11.61
C ILE A 81 -5.22 -5.16 11.78
N SER A 82 -6.44 -5.62 11.47
CA SER A 82 -7.64 -4.88 11.87
C SER A 82 -7.95 -5.13 13.34
N ASN A 83 -8.45 -4.09 14.00
CA ASN A 83 -8.86 -4.13 15.39
C ASN A 83 -9.83 -5.27 15.74
N PRO A 84 -9.88 -5.70 17.03
CA PRO A 84 -10.87 -6.65 17.48
C PRO A 84 -12.29 -6.07 17.34
N GLY A 85 -13.18 -6.82 16.69
CA GLY A 85 -14.53 -6.32 16.48
C GLY A 85 -15.26 -7.04 15.36
N ALA A 86 -16.48 -6.59 15.10
CA ALA A 86 -17.21 -7.01 13.91
C ALA A 86 -16.84 -6.05 12.78
N HIS A 87 -15.95 -6.49 11.90
CA HIS A 87 -15.57 -5.76 10.70
C HIS A 87 -16.12 -6.41 9.45
N ARG A 88 -16.24 -5.62 8.40
CA ARG A 88 -16.31 -6.08 7.02
C ARG A 88 -15.24 -5.33 6.23
N ALA A 89 -14.01 -5.82 6.32
CA ALA A 89 -12.87 -5.30 5.57
C ALA A 89 -12.98 -5.61 4.07
N TRP A 90 -12.95 -4.57 3.25
CA TRP A 90 -13.07 -4.64 1.79
C TRP A 90 -12.06 -3.72 1.11
N HIS A 91 -11.61 -4.14 -0.07
CA HIS A 91 -10.76 -3.39 -0.98
C HIS A 91 -9.61 -2.67 -0.27
N PRO A 92 -8.72 -3.43 0.41
CA PRO A 92 -7.52 -2.83 0.93
C PRO A 92 -6.60 -2.43 -0.22
N ASP A 93 -5.83 -1.39 0.02
CA ASP A 93 -4.74 -0.93 -0.83
C ASP A 93 -3.53 -0.55 0.04
N ILE A 94 -2.33 -0.58 -0.54
CA ILE A 94 -1.06 -0.51 0.20
C ILE A 94 -0.02 0.31 -0.58
N SER A 95 0.76 1.10 0.15
CA SER A 95 1.96 1.80 -0.34
C SER A 95 3.04 1.71 0.74
N VAL A 96 4.28 1.39 0.35
CA VAL A 96 5.45 1.37 1.25
C VAL A 96 6.22 2.67 1.09
N ASP A 97 6.42 3.37 2.20
CA ASP A 97 7.10 4.67 2.20
C ASP A 97 8.64 4.55 2.16
N SER A 98 9.32 5.69 2.08
CA SER A 98 10.78 5.72 1.96
C SER A 98 11.55 5.24 3.19
N ASP A 99 10.86 5.09 4.33
CA ASP A 99 11.38 4.56 5.58
C ASP A 99 11.00 3.07 5.79
N ASP A 100 10.46 2.42 4.75
CA ASP A 100 9.95 1.04 4.76
C ASP A 100 8.74 0.82 5.70
N ASN A 101 8.01 1.89 6.06
CA ASN A 101 6.72 1.74 6.73
C ASN A 101 5.61 1.44 5.72
N VAL A 102 4.63 0.68 6.15
CA VAL A 102 3.55 0.17 5.30
C VAL A 102 2.27 0.94 5.57
N HIS A 103 1.88 1.78 4.62
CA HIS A 103 0.64 2.53 4.64
C HIS A 103 -0.48 1.71 4.02
N ILE A 104 -1.59 1.54 4.74
CA ILE A 104 -2.69 0.70 4.30
C ILE A 104 -3.99 1.48 4.42
N THR A 105 -4.79 1.48 3.36
CA THR A 105 -6.16 1.97 3.41
C THR A 105 -7.14 0.85 3.08
N TRP A 106 -8.33 0.89 3.67
CA TRP A 106 -9.35 -0.13 3.45
C TRP A 106 -10.74 0.39 3.82
N THR A 107 -11.78 -0.32 3.39
CA THR A 107 -13.17 0.02 3.74
C THR A 107 -13.74 -0.94 4.76
N ASP A 108 -14.32 -0.42 5.85
CA ASP A 108 -15.20 -1.19 6.72
C ASP A 108 -16.67 -0.95 6.36
N LYS A 109 -17.40 -2.05 6.12
CA LYS A 109 -18.83 -2.07 5.74
C LYS A 109 -19.72 -2.70 6.81
N ALA A 110 -19.21 -2.91 8.03
CA ALA A 110 -19.97 -3.57 9.11
C ALA A 110 -21.08 -2.68 9.67
N ALA A 111 -20.84 -1.37 9.77
CA ALA A 111 -21.76 -0.39 10.36
C ALA A 111 -22.03 0.76 9.39
N GLN A 112 -21.54 1.96 9.70
CA GLN A 112 -21.36 3.01 8.70
C GLN A 112 -20.24 2.59 7.74
N TRP A 113 -20.25 3.14 6.52
CA TRP A 113 -19.19 2.86 5.57
C TRP A 113 -18.04 3.79 5.90
N THR A 114 -16.93 3.19 6.32
CA THR A 114 -15.77 3.89 6.84
C THR A 114 -14.57 3.63 5.94
N ILE A 115 -13.89 4.70 5.51
CA ILE A 115 -12.54 4.61 4.95
C ILE A 115 -11.57 4.68 6.12
N LEU A 116 -10.75 3.65 6.24
CA LEU A 116 -9.77 3.49 7.30
C LEU A 116 -8.36 3.65 6.75
N TYR A 117 -7.45 4.07 7.63
CA TYR A 117 -6.01 4.16 7.41
C TYR A 117 -5.29 3.46 8.57
N THR A 118 -4.30 2.64 8.26
CA THR A 118 -3.46 1.91 9.22
C THR A 118 -2.01 2.06 8.76
N LEU A 119 -1.09 2.31 9.69
CA LEU A 119 0.35 2.41 9.40
C LEU A 119 1.11 1.34 10.18
N LEU A 120 1.86 0.49 9.47
CA LEU A 120 2.70 -0.54 10.09
C LEU A 120 4.19 -0.20 9.97
N ASP A 121 4.96 -0.58 10.96
CA ASP A 121 6.42 -0.69 10.91
C ASP A 121 6.79 -2.18 11.12
N PRO A 122 7.02 -2.94 10.03
CA PRO A 122 7.40 -4.35 10.10
C PRO A 122 8.78 -4.60 10.74
N SER A 123 9.60 -3.57 10.94
CA SER A 123 10.90 -3.70 11.62
C SER A 123 10.78 -3.83 13.14
N GLN A 124 9.59 -3.56 13.70
CA GLN A 124 9.28 -3.80 15.12
C GLN A 124 9.10 -5.28 15.45
N ASP A 125 8.90 -6.13 14.45
CA ASP A 125 8.88 -7.59 14.57
C ASP A 125 10.29 -8.17 14.40
N ASP A 126 10.55 -9.37 14.95
CA ASP A 126 11.86 -10.02 14.79
C ASP A 126 12.04 -10.74 13.44
N GLN A 127 10.98 -10.76 12.62
CA GLN A 127 10.94 -11.30 11.26
C GLN A 127 11.37 -12.77 11.19
N SER A 128 11.03 -13.54 12.23
CA SER A 128 11.44 -14.94 12.36
C SER A 128 10.63 -15.92 11.51
N GLY A 129 9.63 -15.42 10.78
CA GLY A 129 8.72 -16.18 9.94
C GLY A 129 7.44 -16.65 10.65
N ASP A 130 7.23 -16.28 11.91
CA ASP A 130 5.98 -16.44 12.62
C ASP A 130 5.06 -15.21 12.49
N SER A 131 3.85 -15.29 13.05
CA SER A 131 2.91 -14.17 13.01
C SER A 131 3.38 -13.08 13.97
N ALA A 132 3.37 -11.84 13.49
CA ALA A 132 3.67 -10.69 14.32
C ALA A 132 2.57 -10.43 15.36
N ILE A 133 2.86 -9.53 16.29
CA ILE A 133 1.86 -8.99 17.21
C ILE A 133 1.38 -7.64 16.66
N ASP A 134 0.10 -7.55 16.30
CA ASP A 134 -0.53 -6.35 15.72
C ASP A 134 -0.17 -5.05 16.45
N ASN A 135 -0.40 -4.98 17.77
CA ASN A 135 -0.11 -3.77 18.54
C ASN A 135 1.38 -3.39 18.66
N VAL A 136 2.29 -4.27 18.21
CA VAL A 136 3.73 -3.98 18.13
C VAL A 136 4.05 -3.33 16.79
N ILE A 137 3.59 -3.93 15.69
CA ILE A 137 3.89 -3.44 14.34
C ILE A 137 2.99 -2.27 13.92
N SER A 138 1.77 -2.14 14.42
CA SER A 138 0.83 -1.08 14.05
C SER A 138 1.20 0.23 14.74
N ILE A 139 1.92 1.11 14.04
CA ILE A 139 2.31 2.43 14.52
C ILE A 139 1.09 3.31 14.70
N ILE A 140 0.27 3.43 13.67
CA ILE A 140 -1.06 4.05 13.73
C ILE A 140 -2.07 2.93 13.52
N ASP A 141 -2.89 2.72 14.54
CA ASP A 141 -4.00 1.77 14.51
C ASP A 141 -5.15 2.28 13.60
N ASP A 142 -6.18 1.48 13.37
CA ASP A 142 -7.29 1.75 12.43
C ASP A 142 -7.91 3.16 12.60
N PHE A 143 -7.40 4.12 11.83
CA PHE A 143 -7.80 5.53 11.88
C PHE A 143 -8.95 5.80 10.92
N GLU A 144 -10.02 6.42 11.42
CA GLU A 144 -11.19 6.81 10.62
C GLU A 144 -10.86 8.05 9.77
N VAL A 145 -10.49 7.83 8.51
CA VAL A 145 -10.30 8.90 7.51
C VAL A 145 -11.65 9.55 7.18
N SER A 146 -12.68 8.73 7.02
CA SER A 146 -14.00 9.19 6.60
C SER A 146 -15.11 8.23 6.99
N VAL A 147 -16.22 8.73 7.53
CA VAL A 147 -17.34 7.89 8.00
C VAL A 147 -18.71 8.50 7.69
N HIS A 148 -19.52 7.77 6.91
CA HIS A 148 -20.89 8.21 6.57
C HIS A 148 -21.86 7.02 6.38
N THR A 149 -23.16 7.32 6.28
CA THR A 149 -24.23 6.31 6.14
C THR A 149 -24.40 5.73 4.74
N GLN A 150 -23.69 6.27 3.73
CA GLN A 150 -23.81 5.89 2.32
C GLN A 150 -22.54 5.20 1.80
N ASN A 151 -22.64 4.58 0.61
CA ASN A 151 -21.58 3.78 0.01
C ASN A 151 -20.30 4.59 -0.21
N ARG A 152 -19.27 4.24 0.56
CA ARG A 152 -17.87 4.64 0.41
C ARG A 152 -17.05 3.40 0.15
N ASP A 153 -16.24 3.35 -0.89
CA ASP A 153 -15.54 2.13 -1.25
C ASP A 153 -14.33 2.42 -2.12
N TRP A 154 -13.55 1.37 -2.40
CA TRP A 154 -12.40 1.43 -3.29
C TRP A 154 -11.42 2.57 -2.95
N PRO A 155 -10.93 2.63 -1.70
CA PRO A 155 -9.86 3.54 -1.38
C PRO A 155 -8.59 3.08 -2.11
N ALA A 156 -7.83 4.06 -2.59
CA ALA A 156 -6.49 3.90 -3.12
C ALA A 156 -5.55 4.82 -2.33
N ILE A 157 -4.32 4.38 -2.13
CA ILE A 157 -3.31 5.10 -1.35
C ILE A 157 -1.98 5.17 -2.09
N ASP A 158 -1.31 6.31 -1.97
CA ASP A 158 0.11 6.45 -2.31
C ASP A 158 0.79 7.40 -1.31
N THR A 159 2.12 7.37 -1.27
CA THR A 159 2.91 8.17 -0.33
C THR A 159 3.76 9.21 -1.05
N ASP A 160 3.93 10.38 -0.44
CA ASP A 160 4.81 11.42 -0.96
C ASP A 160 6.25 11.32 -0.43
N SER A 161 7.12 12.22 -0.90
CA SER A 161 8.53 12.28 -0.47
C SER A 161 8.74 12.63 1.01
N GLU A 162 7.69 13.11 1.69
CA GLU A 162 7.67 13.38 3.13
C GLU A 162 7.01 12.23 3.93
N ASN A 163 6.68 11.11 3.26
CA ASN A 163 5.98 9.93 3.81
C ASN A 163 4.54 10.23 4.29
N ASN A 164 3.89 11.27 3.75
CA ASN A 164 2.45 11.49 3.97
C ASN A 164 1.63 10.58 3.07
N ALA A 165 0.49 10.11 3.57
CA ALA A 165 -0.45 9.28 2.83
C ALA A 165 -1.48 10.13 2.07
N HIS A 166 -1.56 9.92 0.77
CA HIS A 166 -2.56 10.48 -0.14
C HIS A 166 -3.63 9.44 -0.42
N ILE A 167 -4.85 9.66 0.07
CA ILE A 167 -5.93 8.67 -0.01
C ILE A 167 -7.05 9.21 -0.88
N ALA A 168 -7.43 8.46 -1.92
CA ALA A 168 -8.58 8.76 -2.77
C ALA A 168 -9.60 7.62 -2.70
N TRP A 169 -10.91 7.93 -2.68
CA TRP A 169 -11.95 6.89 -2.63
C TRP A 169 -13.19 7.26 -3.42
N GLU A 170 -13.97 6.25 -3.76
CA GLU A 170 -15.31 6.40 -4.33
C GLU A 170 -16.32 6.66 -3.20
N ASP A 171 -17.13 7.70 -3.33
CA ASP A 171 -18.19 7.99 -2.38
C ASP A 171 -19.44 8.57 -3.06
N SER A 172 -20.61 8.10 -2.61
CA SER A 172 -21.92 8.56 -3.09
C SER A 172 -22.60 9.56 -2.14
N PHE A 173 -21.98 9.89 -1.00
CA PHE A 173 -22.51 10.83 -0.02
C PHE A 173 -22.48 12.26 -0.55
N GLU A 174 -23.68 12.84 -0.74
CA GLU A 174 -23.83 14.24 -1.12
C GLU A 174 -25.02 14.86 -0.36
N PRO A 175 -24.78 15.76 0.62
CA PRO A 175 -25.85 16.32 1.44
C PRO A 175 -26.88 17.19 0.70
N LEU A 176 -26.53 17.70 -0.49
CA LEU A 176 -27.32 18.68 -1.24
C LEU A 176 -28.02 18.04 -2.48
N ASP A 177 -27.96 16.72 -2.59
CA ASP A 177 -28.35 15.88 -3.73
C ASP A 177 -27.91 16.40 -5.13
N LYS A 178 -26.76 17.09 -5.22
CA LYS A 178 -26.29 17.72 -6.48
C LYS A 178 -25.93 16.73 -7.57
N PHE A 179 -25.45 15.55 -7.17
CA PHE A 179 -24.99 14.51 -8.09
C PHE A 179 -25.96 13.34 -8.19
N TYR A 180 -27.19 13.46 -7.65
CA TYR A 180 -28.23 12.41 -7.71
C TYR A 180 -27.74 11.06 -7.18
N GLN A 181 -26.99 11.08 -6.07
CA GLN A 181 -26.35 9.88 -5.46
C GLN A 181 -25.46 9.10 -6.45
N GLN A 182 -24.93 9.76 -7.49
CA GLN A 182 -23.89 9.17 -8.33
C GLN A 182 -22.54 9.26 -7.63
N PRO A 183 -21.78 8.16 -7.59
CA PRO A 183 -20.47 8.15 -6.94
C PRO A 183 -19.51 9.16 -7.55
N GLN A 184 -18.81 9.87 -6.66
CA GLN A 184 -17.76 10.84 -6.94
C GLN A 184 -16.44 10.38 -6.32
N ILE A 185 -15.33 11.00 -6.72
CA ILE A 185 -14.02 10.77 -6.12
C ILE A 185 -13.76 11.85 -5.07
N TYR A 186 -13.42 11.39 -3.87
CA TYR A 186 -12.96 12.21 -2.76
C TYR A 186 -11.50 11.92 -2.46
N TYR A 187 -10.89 12.85 -1.73
CA TYR A 187 -9.49 12.82 -1.37
C TYR A 187 -9.27 13.32 0.07
N SER A 188 -8.26 12.78 0.74
CA SER A 188 -7.73 13.24 2.02
C SER A 188 -6.22 13.02 2.05
N MET A 189 -5.51 13.87 2.77
CA MET A 189 -4.07 13.72 3.02
C MET A 189 -3.84 13.53 4.52
N ILE A 190 -3.10 12.48 4.88
CA ILE A 190 -2.74 12.14 6.25
C ILE A 190 -1.24 12.33 6.40
N GLU A 191 -0.82 13.10 7.41
CA GLU A 191 0.55 13.29 7.87
C GLU A 191 0.73 12.44 9.13
N PRO A 192 1.41 11.28 9.08
CA PRO A 192 1.64 10.45 10.24
C PRO A 192 2.59 11.10 11.25
N ASP A 193 2.17 11.26 12.50
CA ASP A 193 3.07 11.62 13.59
C ASP A 193 3.57 10.35 14.29
N LEU A 194 4.75 9.88 13.87
CA LEU A 194 5.37 8.67 14.42
C LEU A 194 5.75 8.81 15.91
N GLN A 195 5.92 10.03 16.43
CA GLN A 195 6.27 10.23 17.85
C GLN A 195 5.05 10.05 18.76
N SER A 196 3.91 10.61 18.35
CA SER A 196 2.66 10.47 19.09
C SER A 196 1.87 9.22 18.70
N ARG A 197 2.23 8.57 17.59
CA ARG A 197 1.51 7.44 16.99
C ARG A 197 0.07 7.80 16.59
N GLU A 198 -0.09 9.00 16.03
CA GLU A 198 -1.37 9.55 15.59
C GLU A 198 -1.34 9.91 14.10
N ALA A 199 -2.47 9.74 13.42
CA ALA A 199 -2.69 10.27 12.08
C ALA A 199 -3.18 11.73 12.16
N VAL A 200 -2.44 12.65 11.54
CA VAL A 200 -2.85 14.06 11.43
C VAL A 200 -3.48 14.28 10.06
N VAL A 201 -4.73 14.76 10.02
CA VAL A 201 -5.40 15.10 8.75
C VAL A 201 -4.88 16.44 8.26
N ALA A 202 -3.91 16.42 7.33
CA ALA A 202 -3.33 17.61 6.73
C ALA A 202 -4.27 18.25 5.69
N VAL A 203 -4.97 17.42 4.91
CA VAL A 203 -6.06 17.83 4.01
C VAL A 203 -7.29 16.99 4.31
N GLY A 204 -8.37 17.62 4.74
CA GLY A 204 -9.64 16.91 5.01
C GLY A 204 -10.37 16.48 3.73
N GLU A 205 -11.46 15.74 3.91
CA GLU A 205 -12.29 15.23 2.82
C GLU A 205 -12.62 16.30 1.77
N THR A 206 -12.09 16.10 0.56
CA THR A 206 -12.19 17.05 -0.55
C THR A 206 -12.72 16.35 -1.80
N LEU A 207 -13.77 16.91 -2.40
CA LEU A 207 -14.35 16.42 -3.65
C LEU A 207 -13.45 16.78 -4.85
N LEU A 208 -12.96 15.77 -5.57
CA LEU A 208 -12.12 15.94 -6.76
C LEU A 208 -12.92 16.01 -8.08
N THR A 209 -14.09 15.37 -8.14
CA THR A 209 -14.91 15.31 -9.37
C THR A 209 -16.21 16.10 -9.25
N PRO A 210 -16.22 17.42 -9.45
CA PRO A 210 -17.43 18.24 -9.30
C PRO A 210 -18.37 18.19 -10.52
N ILE A 211 -18.38 17.08 -11.27
CA ILE A 211 -19.17 16.92 -12.50
C ILE A 211 -20.09 15.70 -12.45
N ILE A 212 -21.29 15.85 -13.02
CA ILE A 212 -22.26 14.75 -13.11
C ILE A 212 -21.69 13.62 -13.98
N GLY A 213 -21.94 12.39 -13.55
CA GLY A 213 -21.53 11.16 -14.22
C GLY A 213 -20.86 10.21 -13.23
N HIS A 214 -21.03 8.91 -13.46
CA HIS A 214 -20.42 7.87 -12.65
C HIS A 214 -18.90 8.03 -12.60
N LYS A 215 -18.33 8.02 -11.39
CA LYS A 215 -16.90 7.87 -11.10
C LYS A 215 -16.76 6.66 -10.19
N GLY A 216 -15.67 5.95 -10.27
CA GLY A 216 -15.46 4.81 -9.39
C GLY A 216 -14.10 4.19 -9.57
N HIS A 217 -13.69 3.46 -8.54
CA HIS A 217 -12.41 2.75 -8.46
C HIS A 217 -11.25 3.70 -8.79
N PRO A 218 -11.07 4.78 -8.00
CA PRO A 218 -9.94 5.67 -8.19
C PRO A 218 -8.63 4.91 -7.99
N ASP A 219 -7.58 5.51 -8.51
CA ASP A 219 -6.20 5.16 -8.23
C ASP A 219 -5.47 6.48 -8.02
N VAL A 220 -4.42 6.48 -7.22
CA VAL A 220 -3.62 7.66 -6.89
C VAL A 220 -2.15 7.34 -7.09
N ALA A 221 -1.43 8.30 -7.66
CA ALA A 221 0.00 8.23 -7.82
C ALA A 221 0.57 9.62 -7.52
N VAL A 222 1.56 9.67 -6.64
CA VAL A 222 2.27 10.86 -6.22
C VAL A 222 3.69 10.77 -6.77
N ASP A 223 4.24 11.91 -7.16
CA ASP A 223 5.61 11.95 -7.69
C ASP A 223 6.60 11.95 -6.52
N ALA A 224 7.74 11.28 -6.69
CA ALA A 224 8.79 11.24 -5.67
C ALA A 224 9.59 12.56 -5.59
N ASP A 225 9.43 13.46 -6.57
CA ASP A 225 10.06 14.79 -6.65
C ASP A 225 9.10 15.93 -6.23
N ASP A 226 8.07 15.64 -5.42
CA ASP A 226 7.02 16.60 -5.07
C ASP A 226 7.39 17.71 -4.06
#